data_AF-A0A1A0K1S9-F1
#
_entry.id   AF-A0A1A0K1S9-F1
#
_cell.length_a   1.000
_cell.length_b   1.000
_cell.length_c   1.000
_cell.angle_alpha   90.00
_cell.angle_beta   90.00
_cell.angle_gamma   90.00
#
_symmetry.space_group_name_H-M   'P 1'
#
loop_
_entity.id
_entity.type
_entity.pdbx_description
1 polymer ?
#
loop_
_entity_poly.entity_id
_entity_poly.type
_entity_poly.pdbx_seq_one_letter_code
_entity_poly.pdbx_strand_id
1 'polypeptide(L)'
;MTKEIPAPSISGDAAEGGNVIPEGEPTQIGQKVANPTEGMSGTVTVDGQPVDDATVAVDPQSGEITVTVPEGTLGDGVTEKPAKVQILDKDKKPVGDPIDAKVTKDISEVVDPNWNDTNLPDDGSRVNVPNTGDEIPHDTDVDLLVGYGEHNKGEQDWTVRLEENGSITVIPGGDAAPEDSIEVHVELTYADGSTETKTFIVKVPWTLEGFFPENLGEPDCGSTATVASSTG
;
A
#
# COMPACT_ATOMS: atom_id res chain seq x y z
N MET A 1 53.54 33.40 -0.55
CA MET A 1 52.20 33.60 0.01
C MET A 1 51.51 32.24 -0.03
N THR A 2 51.36 31.58 1.10
CA THR A 2 50.51 30.39 1.19
C THR A 2 49.07 30.87 1.03
N LYS A 3 48.41 30.47 -0.05
CA LYS A 3 46.99 30.73 -0.25
C LYS A 3 46.25 30.00 0.86
N GLU A 4 45.71 30.74 1.82
CA GLU A 4 44.87 30.18 2.87
C GLU A 4 43.67 29.51 2.20
N ILE A 5 43.45 28.22 2.48
CA ILE A 5 42.30 27.51 1.95
C ILE A 5 41.09 28.01 2.77
N PRO A 6 40.05 28.54 2.12
CA PRO A 6 38.88 29.02 2.83
C PRO A 6 38.24 27.90 3.67
N ALA A 7 37.70 28.28 4.84
CA ALA A 7 37.05 27.35 5.75
C ALA A 7 35.79 26.73 5.11
N PRO A 8 35.39 25.52 5.55
CA PRO A 8 34.15 24.92 5.12
C PRO A 8 32.92 25.77 5.44
N SER A 9 31.93 25.74 4.56
CA SER A 9 30.64 26.43 4.76
C SER A 9 29.52 25.74 4.00
N ILE A 10 28.28 25.96 4.41
CA ILE A 10 27.10 25.49 3.67
C ILE A 10 26.90 26.39 2.44
N SER A 11 26.54 25.77 1.33
CA SER A 11 26.34 26.41 0.03
C SER A 11 25.21 25.74 -0.76
N GLY A 12 24.71 26.43 -1.77
CA GLY A 12 23.57 25.97 -2.56
C GLY A 12 22.24 26.23 -1.86
N ASP A 13 21.17 25.95 -2.60
CA ASP A 13 19.80 26.07 -2.14
C ASP A 13 19.24 24.69 -1.75
N ALA A 14 18.13 24.67 -1.02
CA ALA A 14 17.39 23.44 -0.81
C ALA A 14 16.91 22.87 -2.16
N ALA A 15 16.67 21.55 -2.20
CA ALA A 15 16.04 20.92 -3.36
C ALA A 15 14.66 21.55 -3.65
N GLU A 16 14.20 21.47 -4.90
CA GLU A 16 12.85 21.89 -5.27
C GLU A 16 11.83 21.07 -4.47
N GLY A 17 10.95 21.74 -3.71
CA GLY A 17 10.06 21.09 -2.74
C GLY A 17 10.65 20.91 -1.33
N GLY A 18 11.89 21.36 -1.09
CA GLY A 18 12.62 21.19 0.17
C GLY A 18 13.40 19.88 0.25
N ASN A 19 14.20 19.71 1.30
CA ASN A 19 14.91 18.45 1.52
C ASN A 19 13.97 17.43 2.16
N VAL A 20 13.66 16.37 1.43
CA VAL A 20 12.82 15.26 1.88
C VAL A 20 13.70 14.05 2.09
N ILE A 21 13.61 13.42 3.26
CA ILE A 21 14.46 12.30 3.66
C ILE A 21 13.54 11.12 4.02
N PRO A 22 13.29 10.18 3.10
CA PRO A 22 12.65 8.92 3.44
C PRO A 22 13.41 8.17 4.55
N GLU A 23 12.69 7.55 5.47
CA GLU A 23 13.28 6.63 6.44
C GLU A 23 13.95 5.42 5.76
N GLY A 24 15.00 4.90 6.36
CA GLY A 24 15.74 3.73 5.86
C GLY A 24 16.62 4.01 4.62
N GLU A 25 16.31 5.04 3.85
CA GLU A 25 16.95 5.30 2.56
C GLU A 25 18.01 6.42 2.60
N PRO A 26 19.25 6.15 2.13
CA PRO A 26 20.25 7.20 1.97
C PRO A 26 19.84 8.22 0.92
N THR A 27 19.67 9.47 1.36
CA THR A 27 19.15 10.54 0.52
C THR A 27 20.15 11.69 0.40
N GLN A 28 20.42 12.12 -0.83
CA GLN A 28 21.23 13.31 -1.08
C GLN A 28 20.36 14.57 -0.99
N ILE A 29 20.77 15.54 -0.16
CA ILE A 29 20.05 16.81 -0.02
C ILE A 29 20.58 17.87 -1.01
N GLY A 30 19.80 18.93 -1.22
CA GLY A 30 20.11 19.97 -2.22
C GLY A 30 21.36 20.79 -1.86
N GLN A 31 21.51 21.16 -0.59
CA GLN A 31 22.68 21.90 -0.13
C GLN A 31 23.96 21.06 -0.15
N LYS A 32 25.08 21.75 -0.31
CA LYS A 32 26.42 21.18 -0.32
C LYS A 32 27.35 21.92 0.62
N VAL A 33 28.46 21.29 0.99
CA VAL A 33 29.56 21.94 1.70
C VAL A 33 30.54 22.53 0.68
N ALA A 34 30.73 23.84 0.71
CA ALA A 34 31.81 24.50 -0.01
C ALA A 34 33.14 24.31 0.75
N ASN A 35 34.21 23.97 0.02
CA ASN A 35 35.53 23.64 0.56
C ASN A 35 35.48 22.49 1.59
N PRO A 36 34.91 21.32 1.22
CA PRO A 36 34.79 20.21 2.13
C PRO A 36 36.17 19.68 2.54
N THR A 37 36.26 19.11 3.73
CA THR A 37 37.48 18.49 4.26
C THR A 37 37.18 17.07 4.71
N GLU A 38 38.18 16.19 4.66
CA GLU A 38 38.04 14.83 5.19
C GLU A 38 37.63 14.82 6.67
N GLY A 39 36.81 13.83 7.04
CA GLY A 39 36.33 13.65 8.42
C GLY A 39 35.12 14.49 8.81
N MET A 40 34.51 15.21 7.86
CA MET A 40 33.20 15.84 8.08
C MET A 40 32.12 14.81 8.38
N SER A 41 31.14 15.24 9.17
CA SER A 41 30.01 14.42 9.60
C SER A 41 28.81 15.32 9.88
N GLY A 42 27.76 14.79 10.50
CA GLY A 42 26.66 15.61 10.95
C GLY A 42 25.78 14.90 11.97
N THR A 43 24.77 15.61 12.43
CA THR A 43 23.72 15.09 13.32
C THR A 43 22.36 15.42 12.73
N VAL A 44 21.40 14.53 12.93
CA VAL A 44 20.00 14.75 12.55
C VAL A 44 19.16 14.93 13.80
N THR A 45 18.25 15.89 13.75
CA THR A 45 17.18 16.04 14.75
C THR A 45 15.83 15.95 14.05
N VAL A 46 14.87 15.25 14.65
CA VAL A 46 13.48 15.14 14.19
C VAL A 46 12.59 15.64 15.31
N ASP A 47 11.71 16.59 14.99
CA ASP A 47 10.88 17.31 15.98
C ASP A 47 11.68 17.88 17.17
N GLY A 48 12.91 18.33 16.89
CA GLY A 48 13.84 18.88 17.88
C GLY A 48 14.55 17.84 18.76
N GLN A 49 14.29 16.54 18.57
CA GLN A 49 14.97 15.45 19.29
C GLN A 49 16.09 14.86 18.43
N PRO A 50 17.28 14.57 19.00
CA PRO A 50 18.33 13.87 18.26
C PRO A 50 17.86 12.46 17.89
N VAL A 51 18.26 12.02 16.69
CA VAL A 51 17.97 10.67 16.21
C VAL A 51 19.22 9.82 16.38
N ASP A 52 19.10 8.75 17.18
CA ASP A 52 20.17 7.76 17.33
C ASP A 52 20.38 7.01 16.00
N ASP A 53 21.61 6.61 15.72
CA ASP A 53 22.02 5.88 14.50
C ASP A 53 21.76 6.59 13.15
N ALA A 54 21.20 7.80 13.15
CA ALA A 54 21.16 8.64 11.96
C ALA A 54 22.57 9.00 11.49
N THR A 55 22.80 8.94 10.19
CA THR A 55 24.10 9.22 9.58
C THR A 55 24.03 10.40 8.63
N VAL A 56 25.11 11.19 8.62
CA VAL A 56 25.30 12.30 7.69
C VAL A 56 26.72 12.20 7.16
N ALA A 57 26.83 11.92 5.86
CA ALA A 57 28.08 11.85 5.13
C ALA A 57 28.25 13.08 4.26
N VAL A 58 29.47 13.59 4.18
CA VAL A 58 29.84 14.68 3.27
C VAL A 58 30.94 14.19 2.35
N ASP A 59 30.73 14.25 1.05
CA ASP A 59 31.75 13.91 0.07
C ASP A 59 32.89 14.95 0.10
N PRO A 60 34.15 14.55 0.34
CA PRO A 60 35.27 15.47 0.48
C PRO A 60 35.75 16.08 -0.85
N GLN A 61 35.21 15.66 -1.99
CA GLN A 61 35.53 16.18 -3.33
C GLN A 61 34.43 17.10 -3.85
N SER A 62 33.17 16.64 -3.82
CA SER A 62 32.01 17.35 -4.36
C SER A 62 31.32 18.22 -3.32
N GLY A 63 31.49 17.93 -2.02
CA GLY A 63 30.77 18.58 -0.93
C GLY A 63 29.33 18.11 -0.78
N GLU A 64 28.92 17.07 -1.51
CA GLU A 64 27.55 16.55 -1.45
C GLU A 64 27.25 15.94 -0.10
N ILE A 65 26.04 16.19 0.39
CA ILE A 65 25.59 15.75 1.71
C ILE A 65 24.59 14.62 1.49
N THR A 66 24.89 13.46 2.05
CA THR A 66 23.99 12.30 2.09
C THR A 66 23.55 12.08 3.53
N VAL A 67 22.25 11.93 3.74
CA VAL A 67 21.62 11.72 5.04
C VAL A 67 20.87 10.41 5.04
N THR A 68 20.99 9.63 6.11
CA THR A 68 20.19 8.43 6.33
C THR A 68 19.58 8.51 7.72
N VAL A 69 18.26 8.36 7.78
CA VAL A 69 17.49 8.29 9.03
C VAL A 69 17.01 6.85 9.19
N PRO A 70 17.22 6.20 10.34
CA PRO A 70 16.80 4.81 10.53
C PRO A 70 15.28 4.67 10.50
N GLU A 71 14.80 3.51 10.04
CA GLU A 71 13.39 3.13 10.07
C GLU A 71 12.81 3.19 11.50
N GLY A 72 11.56 3.62 11.60
CA GLY A 72 10.84 3.71 12.87
C GLY A 72 11.11 5.00 13.66
N THR A 73 11.85 5.97 13.11
CA THR A 73 12.10 7.27 13.74
C THR A 73 10.81 8.09 13.89
N LEU A 74 9.90 8.00 12.93
CA LEU A 74 8.60 8.68 12.91
C LEU A 74 7.62 8.04 13.89
N GLY A 75 7.68 6.71 14.05
CA GLY A 75 6.76 5.89 14.83
C GLY A 75 5.50 5.49 14.05
N ASP A 76 4.64 4.69 14.70
CA ASP A 76 3.43 4.15 14.08
C ASP A 76 2.42 5.26 13.74
N GLY A 77 1.81 5.17 12.54
CA GLY A 77 0.76 6.11 12.12
C GLY A 77 1.25 7.50 11.72
N VAL A 78 2.57 7.75 11.65
CA VAL A 78 3.14 9.05 11.29
C VAL A 78 3.90 8.95 9.97
N THR A 79 3.50 9.77 9.00
CA THR A 79 4.09 9.78 7.65
C THR A 79 5.07 10.92 7.43
N GLU A 80 5.06 11.97 8.25
CA GLU A 80 6.08 13.02 8.18
C GLU A 80 6.34 13.75 9.52
N LYS A 81 7.58 14.18 9.73
CA LYS A 81 7.98 15.11 10.80
C LYS A 81 9.03 16.12 10.31
N PRO A 82 9.06 17.35 10.85
CA PRO A 82 10.12 18.30 10.55
C PRO A 82 11.46 17.80 11.08
N ALA A 83 12.51 18.04 10.32
CA ALA A 83 13.86 17.62 10.66
C ALA A 83 14.89 18.73 10.41
N LYS A 84 16.03 18.63 11.11
CA LYS A 84 17.19 19.49 10.89
C LYS A 84 18.46 18.68 10.82
N VAL A 85 19.30 19.01 9.85
CA VAL A 85 20.60 18.39 9.62
C VAL A 85 21.70 19.40 9.93
N GLN A 86 22.49 19.15 10.96
CA GLN A 86 23.65 19.98 11.30
C GLN A 86 24.92 19.32 10.78
N ILE A 87 25.66 20.00 9.91
CA ILE A 87 26.97 19.56 9.46
C ILE A 87 28.02 19.92 10.50
N LEU A 88 28.96 19.01 10.70
CA LEU A 88 30.08 19.10 11.62
C LEU A 88 31.41 18.94 10.88
N ASP A 89 32.41 19.73 11.24
CA ASP A 89 33.78 19.55 10.78
C ASP A 89 34.46 18.32 11.43
N LYS A 90 35.71 18.06 11.06
CA LYS A 90 36.54 16.98 11.63
C LYS A 90 36.72 17.07 13.15
N ASP A 91 36.57 18.27 13.72
CA ASP A 91 36.71 18.55 15.15
C ASP A 91 35.34 18.59 15.86
N LYS A 92 34.28 18.11 15.18
CA LYS A 92 32.88 18.05 15.64
C LYS A 92 32.27 19.44 15.94
N LYS A 93 32.75 20.49 15.27
CA LYS A 93 32.17 21.84 15.37
C LYS A 93 31.18 22.10 14.25
N PRO A 94 30.11 22.87 14.51
CA PRO A 94 29.09 23.15 13.50
C PRO A 94 29.66 23.94 12.32
N VAL A 95 29.34 23.49 11.12
CA VAL A 95 29.62 24.16 9.85
C VAL A 95 28.31 24.79 9.37
N GLY A 96 28.20 26.11 9.54
CA GLY A 96 26.99 26.86 9.20
C GLY A 96 25.77 26.53 10.06
N ASP A 97 24.63 27.09 9.67
CA ASP A 97 23.35 26.86 10.33
C ASP A 97 22.78 25.47 9.98
N PRO A 98 21.92 24.89 10.84
CA PRO A 98 21.23 23.65 10.53
C PRO A 98 20.40 23.77 9.25
N ILE A 99 20.45 22.74 8.42
CA ILE A 99 19.68 22.64 7.19
C ILE A 99 18.31 22.10 7.53
N ASP A 100 17.26 22.83 7.13
CA ASP A 100 15.88 22.36 7.27
C ASP A 100 15.60 21.22 6.28
N ALA A 101 14.89 20.21 6.79
CA ALA A 101 14.45 19.03 6.05
C ALA A 101 13.12 18.53 6.63
N LYS A 102 12.55 17.52 5.99
CA LYS A 102 11.48 16.69 6.57
C LYS A 102 11.86 15.22 6.42
N VAL A 103 11.56 14.43 7.45
CA VAL A 103 11.64 12.98 7.38
C VAL A 103 10.26 12.47 7.00
N THR A 104 10.22 11.55 6.04
CA THR A 104 8.97 11.01 5.49
C THR A 104 8.96 9.49 5.51
N LYS A 105 7.75 8.94 5.50
CA LYS A 105 7.46 7.53 5.28
C LYS A 105 6.24 7.45 4.37
N ASP A 106 6.27 6.49 3.45
CA ASP A 106 5.20 6.30 2.48
C ASP A 106 3.88 5.98 3.17
N ILE A 107 2.79 6.58 2.70
CA ILE A 107 1.43 6.35 3.20
C ILE A 107 1.04 4.88 3.03
N SER A 108 1.47 4.22 1.94
CA SER A 108 1.23 2.79 1.68
C SER A 108 1.89 1.86 2.72
N GLU A 109 2.84 2.34 3.51
CA GLU A 109 3.46 1.57 4.60
C GLU A 109 2.76 1.79 5.96
N VAL A 110 1.77 2.68 5.99
CA VAL A 110 1.07 3.09 7.21
C VAL A 110 -0.42 2.78 7.16
N VAL A 111 -1.01 2.75 5.96
CA VAL A 111 -2.41 2.44 5.71
C VAL A 111 -2.50 1.12 4.97
N ASP A 112 -3.34 0.20 5.44
CA ASP A 112 -3.55 -1.11 4.81
C ASP A 112 -5.05 -1.36 4.58
N PRO A 113 -5.67 -0.79 3.52
CA PRO A 113 -7.06 -1.10 3.17
C PRO A 113 -7.15 -2.52 2.61
N ASN A 114 -8.25 -3.23 2.86
CA ASN A 114 -8.34 -4.64 2.49
C ASN A 114 -9.77 -5.09 2.15
N TRP A 115 -9.92 -5.86 1.07
CA TRP A 115 -11.17 -6.50 0.68
C TRP A 115 -10.97 -8.01 0.61
N ASN A 116 -11.93 -8.76 1.14
CA ASN A 116 -11.84 -10.21 1.15
C ASN A 116 -12.59 -10.81 -0.05
N ASP A 117 -12.13 -11.98 -0.49
CA ASP A 117 -12.86 -12.81 -1.43
C ASP A 117 -14.30 -13.03 -0.96
N THR A 118 -15.24 -12.96 -1.90
CA THR A 118 -16.66 -13.13 -1.59
C THR A 118 -17.42 -13.87 -2.68
N ASN A 119 -18.58 -14.39 -2.30
CA ASN A 119 -19.55 -14.92 -3.26
C ASN A 119 -20.64 -13.89 -3.52
N LEU A 120 -21.17 -13.89 -4.73
CA LEU A 120 -22.45 -13.25 -5.01
C LEU A 120 -23.56 -13.93 -4.20
N PRO A 121 -24.64 -13.20 -3.87
CA PRO A 121 -25.87 -13.81 -3.38
C PRO A 121 -26.39 -14.90 -4.34
N ASP A 122 -27.08 -15.91 -3.80
CA ASP A 122 -27.62 -17.04 -4.57
C ASP A 122 -28.63 -16.61 -5.66
N ASP A 123 -29.24 -15.43 -5.52
CA ASP A 123 -30.15 -14.85 -6.51
C ASP A 123 -29.44 -14.14 -7.68
N GLY A 124 -28.10 -14.16 -7.71
CA GLY A 124 -27.28 -13.53 -8.75
C GLY A 124 -27.31 -12.01 -8.72
N SER A 125 -27.81 -11.38 -7.65
CA SER A 125 -27.82 -9.94 -7.50
C SER A 125 -26.42 -9.38 -7.16
N ARG A 126 -26.29 -8.05 -7.16
CA ARG A 126 -25.04 -7.38 -6.80
C ARG A 126 -24.59 -7.71 -5.37
N VAL A 127 -23.29 -7.72 -5.15
CA VAL A 127 -22.68 -7.82 -3.82
C VAL A 127 -21.97 -6.52 -3.46
N ASN A 128 -21.94 -6.19 -2.18
CA ASN A 128 -21.10 -5.13 -1.63
C ASN A 128 -19.98 -5.80 -0.81
N VAL A 129 -18.74 -5.54 -1.19
CA VAL A 129 -17.54 -6.05 -0.55
C VAL A 129 -16.99 -4.98 0.38
N PRO A 130 -17.08 -5.13 1.71
CA PRO A 130 -16.64 -4.11 2.64
C PRO A 130 -15.11 -4.01 2.65
N ASN A 131 -14.60 -2.78 2.81
CA ASN A 131 -13.23 -2.59 3.27
C ASN A 131 -13.16 -3.05 4.74
N THR A 132 -12.23 -3.96 5.01
CA THR A 132 -11.97 -4.57 6.32
C THR A 132 -10.64 -4.16 6.93
N GLY A 133 -9.85 -3.39 6.17
CA GLY A 133 -8.61 -2.79 6.62
C GLY A 133 -8.81 -1.33 7.03
N ASP A 134 -7.77 -0.52 6.85
CA ASP A 134 -7.78 0.90 7.18
C ASP A 134 -8.64 1.73 6.22
N GLU A 135 -9.10 2.89 6.68
CA GLU A 135 -9.83 3.85 5.85
C GLU A 135 -8.92 4.41 4.75
N ILE A 136 -9.47 4.52 3.53
CA ILE A 136 -8.74 5.08 2.40
C ILE A 136 -8.66 6.61 2.60
N PRO A 137 -7.47 7.22 2.58
CA PRO A 137 -7.33 8.66 2.63
C PRO A 137 -8.12 9.36 1.50
N HIS A 138 -8.73 10.50 1.80
CA HIS A 138 -9.65 11.17 0.87
C HIS A 138 -9.03 11.61 -0.47
N ASP A 139 -7.72 11.90 -0.49
CA ASP A 139 -6.99 12.35 -1.68
C ASP A 139 -6.28 11.19 -2.42
N THR A 140 -6.64 9.95 -2.11
CA THR A 140 -6.13 8.77 -2.83
C THR A 140 -6.85 8.63 -4.17
N ASP A 141 -6.06 8.52 -5.24
CA ASP A 141 -6.57 8.13 -6.56
C ASP A 141 -6.77 6.61 -6.59
N VAL A 142 -7.94 6.17 -7.05
CA VAL A 142 -8.32 4.75 -7.04
C VAL A 142 -8.72 4.30 -8.42
N ASP A 143 -7.94 3.38 -8.98
CA ASP A 143 -8.23 2.70 -10.23
C ASP A 143 -8.73 1.28 -9.94
N LEU A 144 -9.87 0.92 -10.55
CA LEU A 144 -10.47 -0.41 -10.43
C LEU A 144 -10.31 -1.14 -11.76
N LEU A 145 -9.52 -2.20 -11.76
CA LEU A 145 -9.32 -3.06 -12.92
C LEU A 145 -9.99 -4.41 -12.68
N VAL A 146 -10.66 -4.92 -13.72
CA VAL A 146 -11.30 -6.24 -13.69
C VAL A 146 -10.48 -7.21 -14.52
N GLY A 147 -9.89 -8.19 -13.85
CA GLY A 147 -9.35 -9.39 -14.45
C GLY A 147 -10.46 -10.43 -14.61
N TYR A 148 -10.65 -10.92 -15.83
CA TYR A 148 -11.51 -12.08 -16.05
C TYR A 148 -10.74 -13.34 -15.64
N GLY A 149 -11.22 -14.06 -14.63
CA GLY A 149 -10.60 -15.33 -14.22
C GLY A 149 -10.66 -16.36 -15.34
N GLU A 150 -9.84 -17.42 -15.27
CA GLU A 150 -9.84 -18.53 -16.24
C GLU A 150 -11.21 -19.23 -16.39
N HIS A 151 -12.15 -18.93 -15.49
CA HIS A 151 -13.47 -19.52 -15.40
C HIS A 151 -14.63 -18.59 -15.77
N ASN A 152 -14.40 -17.30 -16.10
CA ASN A 152 -15.48 -16.44 -16.55
C ASN A 152 -15.92 -16.82 -17.97
N LYS A 153 -17.06 -17.51 -18.09
CA LYS A 153 -17.61 -17.96 -19.37
C LYS A 153 -18.58 -16.96 -19.98
N GLY A 154 -19.11 -16.03 -19.19
CA GLY A 154 -19.95 -14.94 -19.67
C GLY A 154 -19.20 -14.01 -20.64
N GLU A 155 -19.95 -13.47 -21.61
CA GLU A 155 -19.50 -12.47 -22.58
C GLU A 155 -19.83 -11.04 -22.12
N GLN A 156 -20.71 -10.84 -21.14
CA GLN A 156 -21.04 -9.51 -20.62
C GLN A 156 -20.08 -9.07 -19.52
N ASP A 157 -19.70 -7.79 -19.58
CA ASP A 157 -18.81 -7.19 -18.60
C ASP A 157 -19.47 -7.10 -17.21
N TRP A 158 -18.65 -7.33 -16.19
CA TRP A 158 -19.02 -7.08 -14.80
C TRP A 158 -18.80 -5.60 -14.47
N THR A 159 -19.69 -5.02 -13.66
CA THR A 159 -19.53 -3.63 -13.20
C THR A 159 -18.98 -3.61 -11.78
N VAL A 160 -17.88 -2.89 -11.58
CA VAL A 160 -17.25 -2.68 -10.27
C VAL A 160 -17.24 -1.19 -9.95
N ARG A 161 -17.57 -0.83 -8.71
CA ARG A 161 -17.64 0.58 -8.26
C ARG A 161 -17.17 0.71 -6.82
N LEU A 162 -16.28 1.67 -6.56
CA LEU A 162 -15.95 2.10 -5.20
C LEU A 162 -17.08 3.00 -4.67
N GLU A 163 -17.50 2.74 -3.45
CA GLU A 163 -18.47 3.53 -2.70
C GLU A 163 -17.77 4.49 -1.73
N GLU A 164 -18.46 5.56 -1.31
CA GLU A 164 -17.90 6.60 -0.42
C GLU A 164 -17.37 6.05 0.92
N ASN A 165 -17.93 4.93 1.41
CA ASN A 165 -17.49 4.28 2.65
C ASN A 165 -16.31 3.30 2.45
N GLY A 166 -15.65 3.32 1.27
CA GLY A 166 -14.55 2.41 0.93
C GLY A 166 -14.98 0.98 0.56
N SER A 167 -16.28 0.67 0.59
CA SER A 167 -16.75 -0.63 0.09
C SER A 167 -16.80 -0.66 -1.43
N ILE A 168 -16.70 -1.86 -2.02
CA ILE A 168 -16.76 -2.04 -3.47
C ILE A 168 -18.04 -2.79 -3.84
N THR A 169 -18.89 -2.16 -4.64
CA THR A 169 -20.07 -2.80 -5.23
C THR A 169 -19.66 -3.54 -6.51
N VAL A 170 -20.01 -4.83 -6.59
CA VAL A 170 -19.79 -5.68 -7.76
C VAL A 170 -21.14 -6.17 -8.29
N ILE A 171 -21.37 -5.93 -9.58
CA ILE A 171 -22.58 -6.34 -10.31
C ILE A 171 -22.17 -7.32 -11.41
N PRO A 172 -22.66 -8.57 -11.37
CA PRO A 172 -22.32 -9.55 -12.40
C PRO A 172 -22.90 -9.17 -13.76
N GLY A 173 -22.22 -9.61 -14.83
CA GLY A 173 -22.79 -9.61 -16.18
C GLY A 173 -24.09 -10.42 -16.24
N GLY A 174 -25.03 -10.04 -17.11
CA GLY A 174 -26.35 -10.67 -17.17
C GLY A 174 -26.34 -12.15 -17.59
N ASP A 175 -25.22 -12.65 -18.09
CA ASP A 175 -24.98 -14.03 -18.50
C ASP A 175 -24.00 -14.78 -17.58
N ALA A 176 -23.62 -14.18 -16.44
CA ALA A 176 -22.78 -14.84 -15.46
C ALA A 176 -23.43 -16.13 -14.97
N ALA A 177 -22.72 -17.24 -15.14
CA ALA A 177 -23.14 -18.58 -14.77
C ALA A 177 -22.50 -19.03 -13.46
N PRO A 178 -23.06 -20.05 -12.79
CA PRO A 178 -22.39 -20.68 -11.64
C PRO A 178 -20.94 -21.05 -11.95
N GLU A 179 -20.06 -20.79 -10.98
CA GLU A 179 -18.59 -20.90 -11.07
C GLU A 179 -17.88 -19.80 -11.87
N ASP A 180 -18.58 -18.87 -12.53
CA ASP A 180 -17.93 -17.69 -13.11
C ASP A 180 -17.35 -16.82 -11.98
N SER A 181 -16.20 -16.20 -12.27
CA SER A 181 -15.48 -15.37 -11.30
C SER A 181 -14.71 -14.24 -11.97
N ILE A 182 -14.62 -13.11 -11.29
CA ILE A 182 -13.70 -12.03 -11.62
C ILE A 182 -12.67 -11.85 -10.50
N GLU A 183 -11.48 -11.40 -10.89
CA GLU A 183 -10.47 -10.86 -9.97
C GLU A 183 -10.51 -9.33 -10.09
N VAL A 184 -10.75 -8.65 -8.97
CA VAL A 184 -10.76 -7.19 -8.92
C VAL A 184 -9.41 -6.72 -8.41
N HIS A 185 -8.72 -5.89 -9.19
CA HIS A 185 -7.51 -5.19 -8.77
C HIS A 185 -7.89 -3.77 -8.37
N VAL A 186 -7.54 -3.40 -7.15
CA VAL A 186 -7.69 -2.06 -6.60
C VAL A 186 -6.30 -1.44 -6.57
N GLU A 187 -6.04 -0.54 -7.50
CA GLU A 187 -4.79 0.23 -7.58
C GLU A 187 -4.99 1.56 -6.85
N LEU A 188 -4.19 1.78 -5.81
CA LEU A 188 -4.25 2.97 -4.96
C LEU A 188 -3.00 3.81 -5.20
N THR A 189 -3.19 5.10 -5.49
CA THR A 189 -2.12 6.09 -5.54
C THR A 189 -2.39 7.18 -4.52
N TYR A 190 -1.55 7.23 -3.48
CA TYR A 190 -1.69 8.18 -2.38
C TYR A 190 -1.15 9.56 -2.74
N ALA A 191 -1.52 10.58 -1.95
CA ALA A 191 -1.15 11.97 -2.19
C ALA A 191 0.38 12.23 -2.12
N ASP A 192 1.14 11.37 -1.43
CA ASP A 192 2.60 11.40 -1.41
C ASP A 192 3.25 10.72 -2.63
N GLY A 193 2.44 10.12 -3.51
CA GLY A 193 2.86 9.39 -4.70
C GLY A 193 3.19 7.92 -4.46
N SER A 194 3.15 7.45 -3.20
CA SER A 194 3.26 6.02 -2.89
C SER A 194 2.06 5.26 -3.45
N THR A 195 2.27 4.00 -3.82
CA THR A 195 1.22 3.18 -4.43
C THR A 195 1.15 1.80 -3.79
N GLU A 196 -0.03 1.19 -3.86
CA GLU A 196 -0.21 -0.22 -3.56
C GLU A 196 -1.34 -0.83 -4.39
N THR A 197 -1.34 -2.16 -4.51
CA THR A 197 -2.36 -2.91 -5.24
C THR A 197 -2.94 -3.99 -4.34
N LYS A 198 -4.28 -4.03 -4.22
CA LYS A 198 -5.01 -5.11 -3.56
C LYS A 198 -5.78 -5.92 -4.58
N THR A 199 -5.91 -7.22 -4.34
CA THR A 199 -6.73 -8.10 -5.15
C THR A 199 -7.71 -8.89 -4.30
N PHE A 200 -8.90 -9.12 -4.84
CA PHE A 200 -9.88 -10.03 -4.28
C PHE A 200 -10.74 -10.63 -5.40
N ILE A 201 -11.30 -11.81 -5.12
CA ILE A 201 -12.11 -12.57 -6.07
C ILE A 201 -13.59 -12.42 -5.71
N VAL A 202 -14.42 -12.24 -6.73
CA VAL A 202 -15.87 -12.38 -6.63
C VAL A 202 -16.33 -13.54 -7.49
N LYS A 203 -17.04 -14.49 -6.88
CA LYS A 203 -17.49 -15.73 -7.54
C LYS A 203 -19.01 -15.87 -7.53
N VAL A 204 -19.59 -16.35 -8.64
CA VAL A 204 -20.98 -16.82 -8.69
C VAL A 204 -21.07 -18.16 -7.98
N PRO A 205 -21.85 -18.31 -6.90
CA PRO A 205 -21.94 -19.57 -6.17
C PRO A 205 -22.57 -20.66 -7.04
N TRP A 206 -22.14 -21.90 -6.81
CA TRP A 206 -22.88 -23.05 -7.31
C TRP A 206 -24.14 -23.27 -6.46
N THR A 207 -25.31 -22.91 -6.99
CA THR A 207 -26.58 -23.25 -6.36
C THR A 207 -27.04 -24.65 -6.79
N LEU A 208 -27.21 -25.57 -5.84
CA LEU A 208 -27.75 -26.92 -6.09
C LEU A 208 -29.30 -26.93 -6.25
N GLU A 209 -29.97 -25.76 -6.24
CA GLU A 209 -31.43 -25.63 -6.27
C GLU A 209 -32.07 -25.81 -7.66
N GLY A 210 -31.63 -26.83 -8.39
CA GLY A 210 -32.27 -27.31 -9.63
C GLY A 210 -32.40 -28.84 -9.72
N PHE A 211 -31.91 -29.58 -8.71
CA PHE A 211 -32.01 -31.05 -8.64
C PHE A 211 -33.04 -31.49 -7.60
N PHE A 212 -34.25 -30.92 -7.64
CA PHE A 212 -35.43 -31.67 -7.23
C PHE A 212 -36.07 -32.21 -8.51
N PRO A 213 -35.88 -33.49 -8.88
CA PRO A 213 -36.77 -34.10 -9.85
C PRO A 213 -38.16 -34.20 -9.21
N GLU A 214 -38.97 -33.15 -9.28
CA GLU A 214 -40.44 -33.25 -9.21
C GLU A 214 -40.96 -33.92 -10.49
N ASN A 215 -40.38 -35.07 -10.84
CA ASN A 215 -40.97 -36.01 -11.78
C ASN A 215 -40.30 -37.41 -11.70
N LEU A 216 -39.98 -37.89 -10.50
CA LEU A 216 -40.06 -39.34 -10.32
C LEU A 216 -41.54 -39.66 -10.15
N GLY A 217 -42.20 -39.86 -11.29
CA GLY A 217 -43.51 -40.50 -11.34
C GLY A 217 -43.50 -41.70 -10.41
N GLU A 218 -44.59 -41.85 -9.67
CA GLU A 218 -44.86 -42.94 -8.75
C GLU A 218 -44.25 -44.24 -9.29
N PRO A 219 -43.34 -44.92 -8.56
CA PRO A 219 -43.08 -46.29 -8.89
C PRO A 219 -44.36 -47.04 -8.59
N ASP A 220 -45.10 -47.39 -9.64
CA ASP A 220 -46.06 -48.49 -9.62
C ASP A 220 -45.28 -49.75 -9.24
N CYS A 221 -45.10 -49.94 -7.93
CA CYS A 221 -44.55 -51.16 -7.35
C CYS A 221 -45.70 -52.15 -7.15
N GLY A 222 -46.44 -52.41 -8.23
CA GLY A 222 -47.26 -53.59 -8.38
C GLY A 222 -46.39 -54.81 -8.70
N SER A 223 -45.74 -55.40 -7.69
CA SER A 223 -45.61 -56.86 -7.64
C SER A 223 -45.23 -57.34 -6.24
N THR A 224 -46.14 -58.14 -5.72
CA THR A 224 -46.20 -58.79 -4.42
C THR A 224 -44.92 -59.50 -3.98
N ALA A 225 -44.49 -59.23 -2.75
CA ALA A 225 -43.87 -60.24 -1.90
C ALA A 225 -44.54 -60.19 -0.52
N THR A 226 -45.53 -61.08 -0.34
CA THR A 226 -46.15 -61.40 0.94
C THR A 226 -45.06 -61.82 1.94
N VAL A 227 -44.82 -61.01 2.95
CA VAL A 227 -44.19 -61.44 4.20
C VAL A 227 -45.28 -62.06 5.07
N ALA A 228 -45.23 -63.38 5.23
CA ALA A 228 -45.91 -64.05 6.34
C ALA A 228 -44.88 -64.26 7.45
N SER A 229 -45.06 -63.54 8.55
CA SER A 229 -44.31 -63.74 9.78
C SER A 229 -45.02 -64.73 10.70
N SER A 230 -44.21 -65.57 11.35
CA SER A 230 -44.30 -65.96 12.76
C SER A 230 -44.73 -67.39 13.14
N THR A 231 -43.88 -67.97 13.99
CA THR A 231 -44.14 -68.75 15.22
C THR A 231 -44.55 -70.22 15.11
N GLY A 232 -43.71 -71.09 15.68
CA GLY A 232 -43.98 -72.50 15.98
C GLY A 232 -42.73 -73.35 15.99
#